data_AF-A0AAD9DCM7-F1
#
_entry.id   AF-A0AAD9DCM7-F1
#
_cell.length_a   1.000
_cell.length_b   1.000
_cell.length_c   1.000
_cell.angle_alpha   90.00
_cell.angle_beta   90.00
_cell.angle_gamma   90.00
#
_symmetry.space_group_name_H-M   'P 1'
#
loop_
_entity.id
_entity.type
_entity.pdbx_description
1 polymer ?
#
loop_
_entity_poly.entity_id
_entity_poly.type
_entity_poly.pdbx_seq_one_letter_code
_entity_poly.pdbx_strand_id
1 'polypeptide(L)'
;MISKRRRLLSDASLDAGCLSGLPNGILTHVANYLDAPSRLFFAAALATHQNTTASDERNTAIVGNEWSTLDFGDIEEHLAIKLSDGDISAVLTCIDAVNRLKTLKLTNCINIIGVGLEPLRGSTIIEQIDLSLVEKYQSPWLSPKPPISCELVLPILDSIIEREGCSLRHVQFPSVWSERGERVQFEQFIGRYNEMISRGGIINCAKCNTRLPEYVSWIDNSGIDRIQNYTCYECLKYYCEFCTDDNDRCMLRYCSLCERKLCLGCQNYEECIGCGIYTCVGCTDFTDCSGSGCDADICEDCIASGEYSEKCWKCERYFCHENCVLSNRCDSCKKNCCDDCEEEYEYDWPYCTDCGDRFCDDCNEKKGTDAIQICDGCDTSCCGDCRVSICKEEESNEKCGGCFQLAGPLLLKENKKVQKENTEVKAENKTLKDQIGGLKDYNNFLKEQLRWAQVKEQSRK
;
A
#
# COMPACT_ATOMS: atom_id res chain seq x y z
N MET A 1 -50.56 -47.19 36.93
CA MET A 1 -49.20 -47.00 36.38
C MET A 1 -49.03 -47.90 35.16
N ILE A 2 -49.27 -47.37 33.96
CA ILE A 2 -49.15 -48.12 32.69
C ILE A 2 -47.79 -47.78 32.10
N SER A 3 -46.82 -48.69 32.27
CA SER A 3 -45.49 -48.62 31.69
C SER A 3 -45.57 -49.00 30.21
N LYS A 4 -45.56 -47.99 29.34
CA LYS A 4 -45.63 -48.14 27.88
C LYS A 4 -44.25 -48.51 27.35
N ARG A 5 -43.93 -49.82 27.35
CA ARG A 5 -42.72 -50.38 26.72
C ARG A 5 -42.74 -50.13 25.21
N ARG A 6 -41.77 -49.34 24.74
CA ARG A 6 -41.49 -49.09 23.32
C ARG A 6 -40.94 -50.39 22.72
N ARG A 7 -41.64 -50.97 21.72
CA ARG A 7 -41.19 -52.16 20.98
C ARG A 7 -39.93 -51.81 20.19
N LEU A 8 -38.84 -52.52 20.45
CA LEU A 8 -37.66 -52.56 19.59
C LEU A 8 -38.01 -53.48 18.42
N LEU A 9 -38.04 -52.92 17.20
CA LEU A 9 -38.16 -53.67 15.97
C LEU A 9 -36.81 -54.34 15.67
N SER A 10 -36.87 -55.66 15.45
CA SER A 10 -35.78 -56.54 15.06
C SER A 10 -35.52 -56.50 13.55
N ASP A 11 -34.24 -56.55 13.19
CA ASP A 11 -33.66 -57.12 11.96
C ASP A 11 -34.13 -56.58 10.60
N ALA A 12 -33.96 -55.26 10.40
CA ALA A 12 -33.46 -54.80 9.11
C ALA A 12 -31.95 -54.59 9.24
N SER A 13 -31.18 -55.15 8.32
CA SER A 13 -29.77 -54.87 8.09
C SER A 13 -29.58 -53.38 7.81
N LEU A 14 -29.66 -52.56 8.86
CA LEU A 14 -29.23 -51.17 8.84
C LEU A 14 -27.77 -51.21 8.47
N ASP A 15 -27.44 -50.62 7.34
CA ASP A 15 -26.07 -50.27 6.98
C ASP A 15 -25.60 -49.29 8.07
N ALA A 16 -25.07 -49.84 9.16
CA ALA A 16 -25.08 -49.25 10.50
C ALA A 16 -24.10 -48.09 10.70
N GLY A 17 -23.66 -47.46 9.61
CA GLY A 17 -22.65 -46.41 9.62
C GLY A 17 -23.03 -45.14 8.87
N CYS A 18 -24.19 -45.05 8.21
CA CYS A 18 -24.49 -43.87 7.39
C CYS A 18 -25.22 -42.78 8.20
N LEU A 19 -24.57 -41.61 8.36
CA LEU A 19 -25.15 -40.39 8.93
C LEU A 19 -26.50 -40.00 8.28
N SER A 20 -26.68 -40.36 7.01
CA SER A 20 -27.89 -40.08 6.26
C SER A 20 -29.12 -40.84 6.79
N GLY A 21 -28.94 -41.94 7.52
CA GLY A 21 -30.00 -42.73 8.15
C GLY A 21 -30.48 -42.20 9.51
N LEU A 22 -29.83 -41.17 10.07
CA LEU A 22 -30.23 -40.60 11.35
C LEU A 22 -31.55 -39.80 11.22
N PRO A 23 -32.44 -39.83 12.23
CA PRO A 23 -33.64 -38.99 12.26
C PRO A 23 -33.31 -37.50 12.17
N ASN A 24 -34.14 -36.73 11.44
CA ASN A 24 -33.96 -35.28 11.25
C ASN A 24 -33.75 -34.54 12.58
N GLY A 25 -34.46 -34.91 13.65
CA GLY A 25 -34.30 -34.28 14.96
C GLY A 25 -32.89 -34.40 15.56
N ILE A 26 -32.17 -35.50 15.30
CA ILE A 26 -30.78 -35.65 15.75
C ILE A 26 -29.86 -34.76 14.91
N LEU A 27 -30.06 -34.73 13.60
CA LEU A 27 -29.24 -33.96 12.68
C LEU A 27 -29.40 -32.45 12.88
N THR A 28 -30.64 -31.98 13.05
CA THR A 28 -30.93 -30.60 13.44
C THR A 28 -30.29 -30.27 14.79
N HIS A 29 -30.33 -31.19 15.76
CA HIS A 29 -29.69 -30.97 17.05
C HIS A 29 -28.17 -30.84 16.93
N VAL A 30 -27.51 -31.71 16.14
CA VAL A 30 -26.07 -31.60 15.84
C VAL A 30 -25.75 -30.31 15.11
N ALA A 31 -26.56 -29.94 14.11
CA ALA A 31 -26.37 -28.73 13.33
C ALA A 31 -26.41 -27.48 14.19
N ASN A 32 -27.24 -27.43 15.24
CA ASN A 32 -27.28 -26.27 16.15
C ASN A 32 -25.99 -26.03 16.95
N TYR A 33 -25.03 -26.96 16.93
CA TYR A 33 -23.69 -26.75 17.50
C TYR A 33 -22.66 -26.28 16.48
N LEU A 34 -23.01 -26.25 15.19
CA LEU A 34 -22.17 -25.76 14.11
C LEU A 34 -22.46 -24.28 13.89
N ASP A 35 -21.44 -23.51 13.48
CA ASP A 35 -21.65 -22.18 12.93
C ASP A 35 -22.53 -22.23 11.67
N ALA A 36 -22.99 -21.07 11.21
CA ALA A 36 -23.88 -21.01 10.05
C ALA A 36 -23.26 -21.71 8.82
N PRO A 37 -22.11 -21.29 8.27
CA PRO A 37 -21.52 -21.94 7.10
C PRO A 37 -21.34 -23.46 7.26
N SER A 38 -20.85 -23.92 8.41
CA SER A 38 -20.66 -25.34 8.73
C SER A 38 -21.96 -26.14 8.70
N ARG A 39 -23.09 -25.58 9.16
CA ARG A 39 -24.42 -26.22 9.00
C ARG A 39 -24.79 -26.42 7.54
N LEU A 40 -24.42 -25.45 6.70
CA LEU A 40 -24.74 -25.47 5.29
C LEU A 40 -23.94 -26.58 4.58
N PHE A 41 -22.63 -26.68 4.81
CA PHE A 41 -21.84 -27.80 4.28
C PHE A 41 -22.30 -29.15 4.82
N PHE A 42 -22.68 -29.21 6.10
CA PHE A 42 -23.22 -30.44 6.68
C PHE A 42 -24.51 -30.87 5.96
N ALA A 43 -25.42 -29.94 5.66
CA ALA A 43 -26.62 -30.22 4.90
C ALA A 43 -26.32 -30.59 3.43
N ALA A 44 -25.44 -29.84 2.76
CA ALA A 44 -25.03 -30.11 1.39
C ALA A 44 -24.39 -31.52 1.25
N ALA A 45 -23.51 -31.89 2.17
CA ALA A 45 -22.90 -33.22 2.22
C ALA A 45 -23.92 -34.33 2.48
N LEU A 46 -24.97 -34.08 3.26
CA LEU A 46 -26.05 -35.05 3.45
C LEU A 46 -26.93 -35.17 2.18
N ALA A 47 -27.13 -34.07 1.46
CA ALA A 47 -27.93 -34.04 0.24
C ALA A 47 -27.24 -34.76 -0.94
N THR A 48 -25.92 -34.65 -1.09
CA THR A 48 -25.18 -35.34 -2.18
C THR A 48 -25.28 -36.86 -2.11
N HIS A 49 -25.53 -37.43 -0.93
CA HIS A 49 -25.73 -38.86 -0.75
C HIS A 49 -27.17 -39.34 -0.97
N GLN A 50 -28.13 -38.42 -1.09
CA GLN A 50 -29.56 -38.75 -1.20
C GLN A 50 -30.09 -38.28 -2.55
N ASN A 51 -30.17 -39.19 -3.52
CA ASN A 51 -30.82 -38.96 -4.83
C ASN A 51 -32.36 -38.75 -4.72
N THR A 52 -32.88 -38.34 -3.58
CA THR A 52 -34.32 -38.33 -3.29
C THR A 52 -34.86 -36.92 -3.09
N THR A 53 -35.99 -36.65 -3.75
CA THR A 53 -36.79 -35.41 -3.68
C THR A 53 -37.35 -35.07 -2.29
N ALA A 54 -37.18 -35.94 -1.29
CA ALA A 54 -37.52 -35.66 0.12
C ALA A 54 -36.49 -34.77 0.85
N SER A 55 -35.49 -34.25 0.11
CA SER A 55 -34.35 -33.46 0.57
C SER A 55 -34.75 -32.12 1.21
N ASP A 56 -35.83 -31.48 0.73
CA ASP A 56 -36.10 -30.07 1.03
C ASP A 56 -36.50 -29.82 2.50
N GLU A 57 -37.39 -30.64 3.08
CA GLU A 57 -37.80 -30.47 4.47
C GLU A 57 -36.65 -30.73 5.44
N ARG A 58 -35.79 -31.71 5.11
CA ARG A 58 -34.65 -32.09 5.94
C ARG A 58 -33.56 -31.01 5.89
N ASN A 59 -33.22 -30.52 4.70
CA ASN A 59 -32.25 -29.45 4.54
C ASN A 59 -32.73 -28.18 5.23
N THR A 60 -33.99 -27.81 5.04
CA THR A 60 -34.59 -26.66 5.73
C THR A 60 -34.49 -26.79 7.25
N ALA A 61 -34.71 -27.98 7.81
CA ALA A 61 -34.61 -28.23 9.25
C ALA A 61 -33.16 -28.20 9.79
N ILE A 62 -32.15 -28.47 8.97
CA ILE A 62 -30.73 -28.46 9.38
C ILE A 62 -30.16 -27.05 9.22
N VAL A 63 -30.42 -26.44 8.07
CA VAL A 63 -29.83 -25.18 7.63
C VAL A 63 -30.55 -23.99 8.29
N GLY A 64 -31.85 -24.10 8.49
CA GLY A 64 -32.68 -23.04 9.08
C GLY A 64 -33.23 -22.05 8.04
N ASN A 65 -33.93 -21.03 8.54
CA ASN A 65 -34.72 -20.13 7.69
C ASN A 65 -34.01 -18.83 7.29
N GLU A 66 -32.85 -18.51 7.89
CA GLU A 66 -32.25 -17.17 7.82
C GLU A 66 -30.96 -17.20 7.00
N TRP A 67 -31.09 -17.10 5.68
CA TRP A 67 -29.97 -17.17 4.72
C TRP A 67 -30.01 -16.03 3.70
N SER A 68 -30.23 -14.81 4.19
CA SER A 68 -30.16 -13.62 3.34
C SER A 68 -28.74 -13.28 2.91
N THR A 69 -27.74 -13.71 3.68
CA THR A 69 -26.33 -13.43 3.42
C THR A 69 -25.55 -14.73 3.51
N LEU A 70 -24.70 -14.97 2.52
CA LEU A 70 -23.75 -16.07 2.49
C LEU A 70 -22.38 -15.50 2.12
N ASP A 71 -21.49 -15.48 3.11
CA ASP A 71 -20.10 -15.08 2.95
C ASP A 71 -19.21 -16.28 3.22
N PHE A 72 -18.43 -16.70 2.22
CA PHE A 72 -17.49 -17.81 2.38
C PHE A 72 -16.25 -17.43 3.22
N GLY A 73 -16.07 -16.13 3.53
CA GLY A 73 -15.08 -15.66 4.51
C GLY A 73 -15.42 -16.03 5.95
N ASP A 74 -16.67 -16.41 6.25
CA ASP A 74 -17.07 -16.94 7.55
C ASP A 74 -16.61 -18.40 7.78
N ILE A 75 -15.97 -19.01 6.76
CA ILE A 75 -15.39 -20.35 6.81
C ILE A 75 -13.88 -20.23 6.95
N GLU A 76 -13.25 -21.19 7.63
CA GLU A 76 -11.79 -21.29 7.68
C GLU A 76 -11.19 -21.28 6.26
N GLU A 77 -10.27 -20.35 6.00
CA GLU A 77 -9.67 -20.09 4.69
C GLU A 77 -9.20 -21.37 3.97
N HIS A 78 -8.53 -22.27 4.71
CA HIS A 78 -8.00 -23.52 4.17
C HIS A 78 -9.07 -24.53 3.74
N LEU A 79 -10.32 -24.37 4.19
CA LEU A 79 -11.48 -25.12 3.71
C LEU A 79 -12.12 -24.42 2.51
N ALA A 80 -12.31 -23.10 2.57
CA ALA A 80 -12.86 -22.30 1.48
C ALA A 80 -12.06 -22.48 0.17
N ILE A 81 -10.72 -22.49 0.27
CA ILE A 81 -9.83 -22.74 -0.87
C ILE A 81 -10.07 -24.12 -1.51
N LYS A 82 -10.54 -25.13 -0.77
CA LYS A 82 -10.76 -26.48 -1.29
C LYS A 82 -12.11 -26.65 -1.98
N LEU A 83 -13.01 -25.67 -1.88
CA LEU A 83 -14.34 -25.76 -2.44
C LEU A 83 -14.28 -25.73 -3.97
N SER A 84 -15.02 -26.67 -4.57
CA SER A 84 -15.25 -26.74 -6.00
C SER A 84 -16.58 -26.10 -6.38
N ASP A 85 -16.79 -25.83 -7.67
CA ASP A 85 -18.10 -25.41 -8.20
C ASP A 85 -19.24 -26.36 -7.82
N GLY A 86 -18.96 -27.66 -7.68
CA GLY A 86 -19.95 -28.65 -7.23
C GLY A 86 -20.39 -28.40 -5.79
N ASP A 87 -19.45 -28.05 -4.91
CA ASP A 87 -19.72 -27.72 -3.52
C ASP A 87 -20.54 -26.42 -3.43
N ILE A 88 -20.12 -25.37 -4.16
CA ILE A 88 -20.84 -24.09 -4.22
C ILE A 88 -22.27 -24.28 -4.75
N SER A 89 -22.44 -25.06 -5.83
CA SER A 89 -23.76 -25.35 -6.40
C SER A 89 -24.66 -26.10 -5.41
N ALA A 90 -24.12 -27.11 -4.73
CA ALA A 90 -24.86 -27.87 -3.72
C ALA A 90 -25.30 -26.97 -2.56
N VAL A 91 -24.40 -26.09 -2.10
CA VAL A 91 -24.64 -25.10 -1.06
C VAL A 91 -25.77 -24.14 -1.45
N LEU A 92 -25.66 -23.49 -2.61
CA LEU A 92 -26.65 -22.52 -3.09
C LEU A 92 -28.02 -23.17 -3.35
N THR A 93 -28.03 -24.40 -3.86
CA THR A 93 -29.27 -25.18 -4.05
C THR A 93 -29.91 -25.51 -2.70
N CYS A 94 -29.11 -25.91 -1.70
CA CYS A 94 -29.59 -26.31 -0.38
C CYS A 94 -30.35 -25.17 0.35
N ILE A 95 -29.94 -23.92 0.13
CA ILE A 95 -30.60 -22.74 0.73
C ILE A 95 -31.65 -22.10 -0.16
N ASP A 96 -31.95 -22.67 -1.34
CA ASP A 96 -32.82 -22.06 -2.35
C ASP A 96 -32.38 -20.61 -2.66
N ALA A 97 -31.10 -20.45 -2.99
CA ALA A 97 -30.45 -19.15 -3.12
C ALA A 97 -31.16 -18.21 -4.11
N VAL A 98 -31.73 -18.76 -5.19
CA VAL A 98 -32.48 -18.00 -6.20
C VAL A 98 -33.62 -17.16 -5.59
N ASN A 99 -34.28 -17.68 -4.54
CA ASN A 99 -35.43 -17.05 -3.91
C ASN A 99 -35.14 -16.44 -2.53
N ARG A 100 -33.99 -16.77 -1.90
CA ARG A 100 -33.73 -16.43 -0.49
C ARG A 100 -32.43 -15.66 -0.22
N LEU A 101 -31.41 -15.79 -1.08
CA LEU A 101 -30.12 -15.16 -0.89
C LEU A 101 -30.07 -13.72 -1.47
N LYS A 102 -29.81 -12.74 -0.60
CA LYS A 102 -29.64 -11.32 -0.97
C LYS A 102 -28.18 -10.94 -1.22
N THR A 103 -27.25 -11.51 -0.47
CA THR A 103 -25.82 -11.20 -0.58
C THR A 103 -25.02 -12.48 -0.69
N LEU A 104 -24.27 -12.62 -1.78
CA LEU A 104 -23.29 -13.68 -1.96
C LEU A 104 -21.89 -13.07 -2.00
N LYS A 105 -20.96 -13.56 -1.18
CA LYS A 105 -19.54 -13.21 -1.24
C LYS A 105 -18.69 -14.48 -1.31
N LEU A 106 -17.91 -14.62 -2.39
CA LEU A 106 -17.09 -15.80 -2.66
C LEU A 106 -15.68 -15.70 -2.06
N THR A 107 -15.55 -15.01 -0.94
CA THR A 107 -14.28 -14.80 -0.23
C THR A 107 -13.56 -16.13 0.00
N ASN A 108 -12.27 -16.17 -0.33
CA ASN A 108 -11.37 -17.33 -0.23
C ASN A 108 -11.71 -18.54 -1.13
N CYS A 109 -12.78 -18.50 -1.95
CA CYS A 109 -13.14 -19.56 -2.90
C CYS A 109 -12.30 -19.51 -4.20
N ILE A 110 -10.98 -19.55 -4.09
CA ILE A 110 -10.06 -19.26 -5.20
C ILE A 110 -10.00 -20.32 -6.32
N ASN A 111 -10.59 -21.51 -6.12
CA ASN A 111 -10.53 -22.64 -7.07
C ASN A 111 -11.77 -22.78 -7.97
N ILE A 112 -12.74 -21.87 -7.87
CA ILE A 112 -13.97 -21.94 -8.64
C ILE A 112 -13.78 -21.42 -10.08
N ILE A 113 -14.46 -22.03 -11.04
CA ILE A 113 -14.49 -21.60 -12.44
C ILE A 113 -15.74 -20.79 -12.80
N GLY A 114 -16.81 -20.88 -12.00
CA GLY A 114 -18.03 -20.08 -12.13
C GLY A 114 -19.32 -20.88 -12.38
N VAL A 115 -19.23 -22.16 -12.75
CA VAL A 115 -20.38 -23.06 -12.95
C VAL A 115 -21.20 -23.24 -11.67
N GLY A 116 -20.53 -23.15 -10.52
CA GLY A 116 -21.15 -23.32 -9.20
C GLY A 116 -22.21 -22.26 -8.90
N LEU A 117 -22.21 -21.15 -9.63
CA LEU A 117 -23.17 -20.05 -9.48
C LEU A 117 -24.49 -20.28 -10.23
N GLU A 118 -24.62 -21.37 -10.99
CA GLU A 118 -25.83 -21.69 -11.76
C GLU A 118 -27.14 -21.64 -10.94
N PRO A 119 -27.18 -22.06 -9.66
CA PRO A 119 -28.39 -21.94 -8.85
C PRO A 119 -28.88 -20.49 -8.58
N LEU A 120 -28.10 -19.45 -8.92
CA LEU A 120 -28.56 -18.06 -8.86
C LEU A 120 -29.29 -17.60 -10.12
N ARG A 121 -29.27 -18.40 -11.19
CA ARG A 121 -29.84 -18.03 -12.49
C ARG A 121 -31.28 -17.55 -12.36
N GLY A 122 -31.54 -16.34 -12.84
CA GLY A 122 -32.87 -15.72 -12.81
C GLY A 122 -33.36 -15.26 -11.44
N SER A 123 -32.48 -15.14 -10.44
CA SER A 123 -32.84 -14.55 -9.15
C SER A 123 -33.34 -13.12 -9.32
N THR A 124 -34.42 -12.77 -8.61
CA THR A 124 -34.97 -11.41 -8.55
C THR A 124 -34.68 -10.71 -7.23
N ILE A 125 -34.19 -11.45 -6.24
CA ILE A 125 -34.05 -10.99 -4.85
C ILE A 125 -32.59 -10.74 -4.46
N ILE A 126 -31.62 -11.22 -5.23
CA ILE A 126 -30.20 -10.97 -4.96
C ILE A 126 -29.89 -9.48 -5.14
N GLU A 127 -29.20 -8.90 -4.16
CA GLU A 127 -28.84 -7.48 -4.08
C GLU A 127 -27.34 -7.25 -4.31
N GLN A 128 -26.50 -8.20 -3.90
CA GLN A 128 -25.04 -8.10 -4.02
C GLN A 128 -24.39 -9.45 -4.37
N ILE A 129 -23.44 -9.40 -5.30
CA ILE A 129 -22.56 -10.52 -5.65
C ILE A 129 -21.12 -10.04 -5.60
N ASP A 130 -20.30 -10.60 -4.72
CA ASP A 130 -18.86 -10.36 -4.67
C ASP A 130 -18.09 -11.57 -5.22
N LEU A 131 -17.44 -11.36 -6.36
CA LEU A 131 -16.62 -12.33 -7.08
C LEU A 131 -15.11 -12.06 -6.93
N SER A 132 -14.68 -11.15 -6.06
CA SER A 132 -13.26 -10.78 -5.90
C SER A 132 -12.38 -11.92 -5.35
N LEU A 133 -13.00 -12.94 -4.73
CA LEU A 133 -12.36 -14.11 -4.12
C LEU A 133 -11.40 -13.82 -2.96
N VAL A 134 -11.32 -12.56 -2.52
CA VAL A 134 -10.45 -12.10 -1.43
C VAL A 134 -11.29 -11.56 -0.28
N GLU A 135 -10.67 -11.43 0.89
CA GLU A 135 -11.32 -10.80 2.03
C GLU A 135 -11.57 -9.30 1.80
N LYS A 136 -12.40 -8.71 2.67
CA LYS A 136 -12.84 -7.31 2.54
C LYS A 136 -11.70 -6.29 2.49
N TYR A 137 -10.60 -6.56 3.18
CA TYR A 137 -9.46 -5.64 3.27
C TYR A 137 -8.20 -6.14 2.56
N GLN A 138 -8.33 -7.22 1.80
CA GLN A 138 -7.23 -7.75 1.01
C GLN A 138 -7.25 -7.17 -0.40
N SER A 139 -6.06 -7.08 -0.98
CA SER A 139 -5.87 -6.73 -2.38
C SER A 139 -6.50 -7.81 -3.29
N PRO A 140 -7.28 -7.43 -4.31
CA PRO A 140 -7.91 -8.39 -5.22
C PRO A 140 -6.92 -9.05 -6.20
N TRP A 141 -5.63 -8.71 -6.11
CA TRP A 141 -4.58 -9.22 -6.99
C TRP A 141 -4.03 -10.55 -6.44
N LEU A 142 -4.60 -11.66 -6.92
CA LEU A 142 -4.22 -13.02 -6.52
C LEU A 142 -3.09 -13.61 -7.38
N SER A 143 -2.15 -14.32 -6.74
CA SER A 143 -1.08 -15.08 -7.39
C SER A 143 -1.03 -16.52 -6.83
N PRO A 144 -1.37 -17.55 -7.62
CA PRO A 144 -1.69 -17.51 -9.05
C PRO A 144 -3.06 -16.86 -9.35
N LYS A 145 -3.23 -16.42 -10.61
CA LYS A 145 -4.49 -15.86 -11.09
C LYS A 145 -5.63 -16.88 -10.96
N PRO A 146 -6.79 -16.53 -10.37
CA PRO A 146 -7.89 -17.46 -10.19
C PRO A 146 -8.47 -17.95 -11.53
N PRO A 147 -9.03 -19.17 -11.57
CA PRO A 147 -9.53 -19.78 -12.79
C PRO A 147 -10.97 -19.36 -13.16
N ILE A 148 -11.60 -18.47 -12.38
CA ILE A 148 -12.97 -17.98 -12.61
C ILE A 148 -13.12 -17.36 -14.01
N SER A 149 -14.09 -17.87 -14.78
CA SER A 149 -14.27 -17.55 -16.20
C SER A 149 -15.41 -16.58 -16.44
N CYS A 150 -15.17 -15.51 -17.21
CA CYS A 150 -16.22 -14.60 -17.66
C CYS A 150 -17.30 -15.37 -18.43
N GLU A 151 -16.89 -16.25 -19.34
CA GLU A 151 -17.81 -16.98 -20.23
C GLU A 151 -18.83 -17.85 -19.49
N LEU A 152 -18.47 -18.32 -18.29
CA LEU A 152 -19.34 -19.15 -17.45
C LEU A 152 -20.23 -18.31 -16.54
N VAL A 153 -19.69 -17.20 -16.00
CA VAL A 153 -20.41 -16.38 -15.01
C VAL A 153 -21.33 -15.34 -15.66
N LEU A 154 -20.91 -14.69 -16.75
CA LEU A 154 -21.70 -13.63 -17.38
C LEU A 154 -23.10 -14.08 -17.81
N PRO A 155 -23.30 -15.27 -18.41
CA PRO A 155 -24.66 -15.74 -18.74
C PRO A 155 -25.57 -15.91 -17.53
N ILE A 156 -25.02 -16.16 -16.34
CA ILE A 156 -25.78 -16.25 -15.08
C ILE A 156 -26.17 -14.84 -14.63
N LEU A 157 -25.21 -13.91 -14.63
CA LEU A 157 -25.48 -12.50 -14.27
C LEU A 157 -26.47 -11.85 -15.25
N ASP A 158 -26.35 -12.11 -16.56
CA ASP A 158 -27.28 -11.65 -17.58
C ASP A 158 -28.71 -12.10 -17.27
N SER A 159 -28.88 -13.38 -16.91
CA SER A 159 -30.20 -13.91 -16.57
C SER A 159 -30.84 -13.25 -15.35
N ILE A 160 -30.04 -12.68 -14.45
CA ILE A 160 -30.50 -11.96 -13.25
C ILE A 160 -30.94 -10.55 -13.65
N ILE A 161 -30.12 -9.83 -14.42
CA ILE A 161 -30.42 -8.44 -14.82
C ILE A 161 -31.52 -8.33 -15.88
N GLU A 162 -31.77 -9.39 -16.65
CA GLU A 162 -32.87 -9.48 -17.62
C GLU A 162 -34.24 -9.64 -16.94
N ARG A 163 -34.29 -10.00 -15.66
CA ARG A 163 -35.55 -10.15 -14.93
C ARG A 163 -36.11 -8.80 -14.54
N GLU A 164 -37.40 -8.60 -14.83
CA GLU A 164 -38.15 -7.46 -14.33
C GLU A 164 -38.20 -7.49 -12.80
N GLY A 165 -37.94 -6.34 -12.17
CA GLY A 165 -37.90 -6.22 -10.72
C GLY A 165 -36.68 -6.87 -10.06
N CYS A 166 -35.59 -7.12 -10.81
CA CYS A 166 -34.32 -7.55 -10.22
C CYS A 166 -33.85 -6.57 -9.14
N SER A 167 -33.41 -7.13 -8.01
CA SER A 167 -32.94 -6.35 -6.86
C SER A 167 -31.43 -6.10 -6.87
N LEU A 168 -30.70 -6.55 -7.91
CA LEU A 168 -29.25 -6.49 -7.94
C LEU A 168 -28.77 -5.04 -7.96
N ARG A 169 -27.97 -4.68 -6.96
CA ARG A 169 -27.44 -3.32 -6.78
C ARG A 169 -25.94 -3.25 -6.91
N HIS A 170 -25.21 -4.31 -6.62
CA HIS A 170 -23.76 -4.29 -6.62
C HIS A 170 -23.16 -5.60 -7.12
N VAL A 171 -22.18 -5.49 -8.03
CA VAL A 171 -21.35 -6.61 -8.44
C VAL A 171 -19.88 -6.21 -8.29
N GLN A 172 -19.12 -6.96 -7.48
CA GLN A 172 -17.67 -6.84 -7.44
C GLN A 172 -17.08 -7.88 -8.39
N PHE A 173 -16.34 -7.46 -9.41
CA PHE A 173 -15.73 -8.37 -10.37
C PHE A 173 -14.35 -8.85 -9.92
N PRO A 174 -13.89 -10.02 -10.38
CA PRO A 174 -12.50 -10.43 -10.23
C PRO A 174 -11.56 -9.47 -11.00
N SER A 175 -10.48 -9.02 -10.38
CA SER A 175 -9.45 -8.16 -11.01
C SER A 175 -8.89 -8.76 -12.32
N VAL A 176 -8.77 -10.09 -12.38
CA VAL A 176 -8.30 -10.82 -13.56
C VAL A 176 -9.17 -10.62 -14.82
N TRP A 177 -10.42 -10.21 -14.68
CA TRP A 177 -11.30 -9.92 -15.83
C TRP A 177 -10.93 -8.59 -16.52
N SER A 178 -10.29 -7.66 -15.81
CA SER A 178 -9.78 -6.41 -16.40
C SER A 178 -8.54 -6.62 -17.27
N GLU A 179 -7.73 -7.65 -16.95
CA GLU A 179 -6.49 -7.94 -17.68
C GLU A 179 -6.70 -8.79 -18.94
N ARG A 180 -7.71 -9.67 -18.95
CA ARG A 180 -7.92 -10.61 -20.05
C ARG A 180 -8.52 -9.92 -21.28
N GLY A 181 -8.09 -10.35 -22.46
CA GLY A 181 -8.61 -9.88 -23.76
C GLY A 181 -10.08 -10.25 -24.04
N GLU A 182 -10.79 -10.82 -23.07
CA GLU A 182 -12.22 -11.17 -23.10
C GLU A 182 -13.15 -9.94 -23.01
N ARG A 183 -12.61 -8.76 -23.36
CA ARG A 183 -13.23 -7.44 -23.16
C ARG A 183 -14.62 -7.32 -23.76
N VAL A 184 -14.89 -7.94 -24.92
CA VAL A 184 -16.14 -7.68 -25.65
C VAL A 184 -17.38 -8.18 -24.90
N GLN A 185 -17.38 -9.43 -24.42
CA GLN A 185 -18.55 -9.97 -23.70
C GLN A 185 -18.74 -9.27 -22.36
N PHE A 186 -17.62 -8.98 -21.67
CA PHE A 186 -17.66 -8.29 -20.39
C PHE A 186 -18.14 -6.84 -20.55
N GLU A 187 -17.61 -6.07 -21.50
CA GLU A 187 -18.06 -4.70 -21.79
C GLU A 187 -19.53 -4.64 -22.22
N GLN A 188 -20.00 -5.64 -22.97
CA GLN A 188 -21.42 -5.77 -23.31
C GLN A 188 -22.28 -6.02 -22.07
N PHE A 189 -21.84 -6.89 -21.16
CA PHE A 189 -22.50 -7.11 -19.87
C PHE A 189 -22.54 -5.82 -19.05
N ILE A 190 -21.42 -5.10 -18.91
CA ILE A 190 -21.36 -3.82 -18.19
C ILE A 190 -22.35 -2.81 -18.78
N GLY A 191 -22.44 -2.73 -20.12
CA GLY A 191 -23.45 -1.90 -20.79
C GLY A 191 -24.89 -2.24 -20.38
N ARG A 192 -25.25 -3.54 -20.37
CA ARG A 192 -26.57 -4.02 -19.94
C ARG A 192 -26.83 -3.78 -18.45
N TYR A 193 -25.83 -4.01 -17.61
CA TYR A 193 -25.92 -3.77 -16.17
C TYR A 193 -26.14 -2.28 -15.85
N ASN A 194 -25.38 -1.40 -16.49
CA ASN A 194 -25.55 0.05 -16.35
C ASN A 194 -26.95 0.49 -16.80
N GLU A 195 -27.45 -0.07 -17.91
CA GLU A 195 -28.81 0.19 -18.39
C GLU A 195 -29.87 -0.30 -17.39
N MET A 196 -29.70 -1.50 -16.81
CA MET A 196 -30.60 -2.04 -15.80
C MET A 196 -30.69 -1.11 -14.57
N ILE A 197 -29.56 -0.65 -14.03
CA ILE A 197 -29.59 0.29 -12.89
C ILE A 197 -30.31 1.58 -13.26
N SER A 198 -30.04 2.15 -14.43
CA SER A 198 -30.69 3.38 -14.89
C SER A 198 -32.20 3.24 -15.11
N ARG A 199 -32.69 2.05 -15.48
CA ARG A 199 -34.12 1.74 -15.57
C ARG A 199 -34.80 1.55 -14.20
N GLY A 200 -34.04 1.25 -13.16
CA GLY A 200 -34.51 1.00 -11.79
C GLY A 200 -35.17 2.21 -11.09
N GLY A 201 -35.21 3.37 -11.75
CA GLY A 201 -35.88 4.57 -11.29
C GLY A 201 -34.92 5.65 -10.80
N ILE A 202 -35.47 6.65 -10.12
CA ILE A 202 -34.69 7.78 -9.60
C ILE A 202 -33.88 7.32 -8.40
N ILE A 203 -32.57 7.22 -8.57
CA ILE A 203 -31.64 6.95 -7.47
C ILE A 203 -31.21 8.28 -6.86
N ASN A 204 -31.46 8.42 -5.56
CA ASN A 204 -31.09 9.60 -4.79
C ASN A 204 -29.87 9.28 -3.90
N CYS A 205 -29.00 10.27 -3.74
CA CYS A 205 -27.94 10.22 -2.77
C CYS A 205 -28.51 10.13 -1.35
N ALA A 206 -28.03 9.16 -0.56
CA ALA A 206 -28.48 8.91 0.80
C ALA A 206 -28.15 10.06 1.79
N LYS A 207 -27.21 10.96 1.45
CA LYS A 207 -26.81 12.10 2.31
C LYS A 207 -27.57 13.38 1.97
N CYS A 208 -27.57 13.81 0.70
CA CYS A 208 -28.14 15.10 0.28
C CYS A 208 -29.50 14.97 -0.43
N ASN A 209 -29.97 13.75 -0.69
CA ASN A 209 -31.18 13.46 -1.44
C ASN A 209 -31.20 14.02 -2.88
N THR A 210 -30.07 14.50 -3.39
CA THR A 210 -29.92 14.90 -4.80
C THR A 210 -29.98 13.66 -5.68
N ARG A 211 -30.70 13.78 -6.81
CA ARG A 211 -30.75 12.77 -7.86
C ARG A 211 -29.36 12.55 -8.44
N LEU A 212 -28.92 11.29 -8.51
CA LEU A 212 -27.64 10.95 -9.13
C LEU A 212 -27.71 11.15 -10.66
N PRO A 213 -26.59 11.50 -11.31
CA PRO A 213 -26.56 11.76 -12.75
C PRO A 213 -27.06 10.55 -13.55
N GLU A 214 -28.01 10.78 -14.45
CA GLU A 214 -28.53 9.74 -15.34
C GLU A 214 -27.53 9.34 -16.44
N TYR A 215 -26.54 10.21 -16.71
CA TYR A 215 -25.58 10.06 -17.80
C TYR A 215 -24.20 9.52 -17.40
N VAL A 216 -23.98 9.18 -16.13
CA VAL A 216 -22.68 8.63 -15.71
C VAL A 216 -22.74 7.11 -15.65
N SER A 217 -21.66 6.47 -16.12
CA SER A 217 -21.51 5.02 -16.11
C SER A 217 -21.45 4.51 -14.67
N TRP A 218 -22.41 3.65 -14.28
CA TRP A 218 -22.41 3.03 -12.94
C TRP A 218 -21.18 2.18 -12.73
N ILE A 219 -20.68 1.51 -13.76
CA ILE A 219 -19.34 0.93 -13.78
C ILE A 219 -18.58 1.60 -14.91
N ASP A 220 -17.42 2.19 -14.63
CA ASP A 220 -16.65 2.91 -15.65
C ASP A 220 -16.12 1.94 -16.72
N ASN A 221 -16.47 2.22 -17.97
CA ASN A 221 -16.01 1.45 -19.12
C ASN A 221 -14.63 1.90 -19.64
N SER A 222 -14.09 3.02 -19.14
CA SER A 222 -12.83 3.60 -19.59
C SER A 222 -11.64 3.35 -18.66
N GLY A 223 -11.91 3.14 -17.37
CA GLY A 223 -10.89 2.88 -16.35
C GLY A 223 -10.35 1.44 -16.33
N ILE A 224 -9.16 1.30 -15.75
CA ILE A 224 -8.48 0.00 -15.54
C ILE A 224 -9.26 -0.85 -14.52
N ASP A 225 -9.95 -0.23 -13.58
CA ASP A 225 -10.33 -0.91 -12.34
C ASP A 225 -11.79 -1.41 -12.33
N ARG A 226 -12.62 -1.08 -13.35
CA ARG A 226 -14.02 -1.58 -13.50
C ARG A 226 -14.85 -1.50 -12.21
N ILE A 227 -14.60 -0.47 -11.41
CA ILE A 227 -15.22 -0.27 -10.10
C ILE A 227 -16.64 0.29 -10.27
N GLN A 228 -17.56 -0.18 -9.45
CA GLN A 228 -18.89 0.40 -9.37
C GLN A 228 -18.88 1.76 -8.65
N ASN A 229 -19.35 2.79 -9.35
CA ASN A 229 -19.52 4.14 -8.88
C ASN A 229 -20.76 4.32 -8.00
N TYR A 230 -20.72 5.37 -7.18
CA TYR A 230 -21.83 5.87 -6.37
C TYR A 230 -22.42 4.90 -5.35
N THR A 231 -21.98 3.65 -5.25
CA THR A 231 -22.58 2.63 -4.40
C THR A 231 -21.61 2.23 -3.31
N CYS A 232 -22.02 2.32 -2.04
CA CYS A 232 -21.23 1.78 -0.94
C CYS A 232 -21.30 0.26 -0.96
N TYR A 233 -20.15 -0.39 -1.04
CA TYR A 233 -20.00 -1.85 -1.06
C TYR A 233 -20.68 -2.55 0.14
N GLU A 234 -20.68 -1.92 1.32
CA GLU A 234 -21.19 -2.55 2.55
C GLU A 234 -22.70 -2.35 2.73
N CYS A 235 -23.18 -1.10 2.72
CA CYS A 235 -24.59 -0.83 3.00
C CYS A 235 -25.48 -0.73 1.75
N LEU A 236 -24.89 -0.86 0.55
CA LEU A 236 -25.57 -0.75 -0.76
C LEU A 236 -26.34 0.55 -0.96
N LYS A 237 -26.04 1.58 -0.17
CA LYS A 237 -26.61 2.93 -0.32
C LYS A 237 -25.82 3.70 -1.38
N TYR A 238 -26.54 4.63 -2.01
CA TYR A 238 -25.98 5.46 -3.06
C TYR A 238 -25.52 6.83 -2.53
N TYR A 239 -24.40 7.35 -3.04
CA TYR A 239 -23.81 8.62 -2.63
C TYR A 239 -23.33 9.40 -3.85
N CYS A 240 -23.52 10.72 -3.84
CA CYS A 240 -23.01 11.60 -4.88
C CYS A 240 -21.50 11.86 -4.70
N GLU A 241 -20.77 12.13 -5.78
CA GLU A 241 -19.32 12.43 -5.73
C GLU A 241 -19.00 13.70 -4.92
N PHE A 242 -19.88 14.70 -4.98
CA PHE A 242 -19.70 16.00 -4.30
C PHE A 242 -20.19 16.03 -2.86
N CYS A 243 -20.65 14.89 -2.34
CA CYS A 243 -21.21 14.82 -1.02
C CYS A 243 -20.05 14.68 -0.03
N THR A 244 -19.86 15.67 0.83
CA THR A 244 -18.84 15.65 1.89
C THR A 244 -19.47 15.61 3.29
N ASP A 245 -18.70 15.19 4.28
CA ASP A 245 -19.03 15.35 5.70
C ASP A 245 -18.71 16.78 6.18
N ASP A 246 -18.89 17.03 7.48
CA ASP A 246 -18.65 18.36 8.07
C ASP A 246 -17.16 18.78 8.04
N ASN A 247 -16.26 17.84 7.75
CA ASN A 247 -14.81 18.06 7.60
C ASN A 247 -14.38 18.06 6.13
N ASP A 248 -15.32 18.27 5.20
CA ASP A 248 -15.10 18.26 3.74
C ASP A 248 -14.56 16.93 3.17
N ARG A 249 -14.76 15.81 3.88
CA ARG A 249 -14.36 14.49 3.38
C ARG A 249 -15.46 13.86 2.55
N CYS A 250 -15.13 13.37 1.34
CA CYS A 250 -16.13 12.70 0.50
C CYS A 250 -16.80 11.54 1.23
N MET A 251 -18.13 11.50 1.17
CA MET A 251 -18.97 10.52 1.84
C MET A 251 -18.77 9.10 1.31
N LEU A 252 -18.27 8.94 0.09
CA LEU A 252 -17.96 7.68 -0.56
C LEU A 252 -16.53 7.78 -1.11
N ARG A 253 -15.64 6.92 -0.62
CA ARG A 253 -14.22 6.92 -1.01
C ARG A 253 -13.86 5.58 -1.64
N TYR A 254 -12.93 5.63 -2.58
CA TYR A 254 -12.32 4.46 -3.18
C TYR A 254 -11.09 4.07 -2.34
N CYS A 255 -10.99 2.80 -1.97
CA CYS A 255 -9.77 2.26 -1.39
C CYS A 255 -8.89 1.69 -2.51
N SER A 256 -7.68 2.23 -2.66
CA SER A 256 -6.72 1.77 -3.68
C SER A 256 -6.17 0.36 -3.46
N LEU A 257 -6.25 -0.16 -2.22
CA LEU A 257 -5.73 -1.48 -1.89
C LEU A 257 -6.75 -2.59 -2.14
N CYS A 258 -7.94 -2.49 -1.54
CA CYS A 258 -8.97 -3.53 -1.69
C CYS A 258 -9.94 -3.29 -2.86
N GLU A 259 -9.73 -2.19 -3.60
CA GLU A 259 -10.48 -1.78 -4.80
C GLU A 259 -12.00 -1.68 -4.61
N ARG A 260 -12.44 -1.29 -3.40
CA ARG A 260 -13.86 -1.13 -3.05
C ARG A 260 -14.19 0.34 -2.74
N LYS A 261 -15.41 0.76 -3.08
CA LYS A 261 -15.97 2.04 -2.62
C LYS A 261 -16.82 1.83 -1.38
N LEU A 262 -16.47 2.43 -0.26
CA LEU A 262 -17.26 2.40 0.97
C LEU A 262 -17.57 3.82 1.42
N CYS A 263 -18.68 3.96 2.14
CA CYS A 263 -19.04 5.25 2.71
C CYS A 263 -18.41 5.45 4.08
N LEU A 264 -18.24 6.70 4.49
CA LEU A 264 -17.70 7.07 5.81
C LEU A 264 -18.48 6.48 6.99
N GLY A 265 -19.76 6.12 6.79
CA GLY A 265 -20.57 5.45 7.81
C GLY A 265 -20.33 3.95 7.93
N CYS A 266 -19.70 3.32 6.93
CA CYS A 266 -19.37 1.90 6.92
C CYS A 266 -17.89 1.62 7.19
N GLN A 267 -17.01 2.54 6.80
CA GLN A 267 -15.57 2.38 6.94
C GLN A 267 -14.89 3.76 7.01
N ASN A 268 -13.94 3.89 7.93
CA ASN A 268 -13.04 5.03 7.96
C ASN A 268 -11.91 4.85 6.95
N TYR A 269 -11.39 5.98 6.49
CA TYR A 269 -10.32 6.06 5.52
C TYR A 269 -9.17 6.87 6.08
N GLU A 270 -7.97 6.46 5.70
CA GLU A 270 -6.73 7.18 5.93
C GLU A 270 -6.16 7.54 4.56
N GLU A 271 -5.58 8.74 4.48
CA GLU A 271 -4.93 9.27 3.29
C GLU A 271 -3.43 9.24 3.52
N CYS A 272 -2.69 8.55 2.66
CA CYS A 272 -1.24 8.61 2.71
C CYS A 272 -0.78 9.98 2.22
N ILE A 273 -0.14 10.75 3.08
CA ILE A 273 0.35 12.09 2.71
C ILE A 273 1.44 12.04 1.63
N GLY A 274 2.18 10.93 1.52
CA GLY A 274 3.25 10.79 0.53
C GLY A 274 2.73 10.62 -0.89
N CYS A 275 1.71 9.77 -1.09
CA CYS A 275 1.21 9.44 -2.43
C CYS A 275 -0.23 9.86 -2.70
N GLY A 276 -0.92 10.46 -1.72
CA GLY A 276 -2.32 10.91 -1.82
C GLY A 276 -3.34 9.79 -2.00
N ILE A 277 -2.94 8.52 -1.80
CA ILE A 277 -3.86 7.39 -1.92
C ILE A 277 -4.72 7.28 -0.67
N TYR A 278 -5.98 6.95 -0.87
CA TYR A 278 -6.91 6.65 0.21
C TYR A 278 -7.02 5.14 0.38
N THR A 279 -6.92 4.66 1.61
CA THR A 279 -7.16 3.26 1.93
C THR A 279 -8.12 3.14 3.10
N CYS A 280 -8.78 1.98 3.22
CA CYS A 280 -9.54 1.69 4.42
C CYS A 280 -8.55 1.41 5.55
N VAL A 281 -8.88 1.83 6.79
CA VAL A 281 -8.09 1.51 8.00
C VAL A 281 -7.81 0.00 8.17
N GLY A 282 -8.64 -0.88 7.58
CA GLY A 282 -8.39 -2.33 7.63
C GLY A 282 -7.41 -2.86 6.58
N CYS A 283 -7.05 -2.08 5.55
CA CYS A 283 -6.29 -2.58 4.39
C CYS A 283 -4.77 -2.42 4.51
N THR A 284 -4.29 -1.48 5.32
CA THR A 284 -2.87 -1.23 5.53
C THR A 284 -2.70 -0.56 6.88
N ASP A 285 -1.61 -0.89 7.54
CA ASP A 285 -1.18 -0.15 8.72
C ASP A 285 -0.53 1.15 8.24
N PHE A 286 -1.02 2.28 8.74
CA PHE A 286 -0.34 3.55 8.57
C PHE A 286 0.61 3.78 9.72
N THR A 287 1.66 4.52 9.44
CA THR A 287 2.53 5.06 10.48
C THR A 287 2.29 6.55 10.62
N ASP A 288 1.98 6.98 11.83
CA ASP A 288 1.89 8.39 12.19
C ASP A 288 3.21 9.08 11.84
N CYS A 289 3.13 10.11 11.01
CA CYS A 289 4.25 11.00 10.75
C CYS A 289 4.55 11.80 12.04
N SER A 290 5.82 11.93 12.39
CA SER A 290 6.26 12.67 13.59
C SER A 290 6.50 14.14 13.30
N GLY A 291 6.51 14.94 14.38
CA GLY A 291 6.75 16.39 14.33
C GLY A 291 5.58 17.17 14.90
N SER A 292 5.88 18.33 15.48
CA SER A 292 4.85 19.19 16.08
C SER A 292 3.83 19.65 15.03
N GLY A 293 2.55 19.31 15.23
CA GLY A 293 1.45 19.70 14.33
C GLY A 293 1.30 18.83 13.09
N CYS A 294 1.98 17.68 13.03
CA CYS A 294 1.84 16.70 11.96
C CYS A 294 0.77 15.66 12.35
N ASP A 295 -0.48 15.89 11.93
CA ASP A 295 -1.58 14.91 12.07
C ASP A 295 -1.73 14.07 10.79
N ALA A 296 -0.61 13.75 10.14
CA ALA A 296 -0.58 13.07 8.85
C ALA A 296 -0.08 11.63 8.97
N ASP A 297 -0.56 10.80 8.07
CA ASP A 297 -0.27 9.37 8.03
C ASP A 297 0.48 9.00 6.74
N ILE A 298 1.40 8.05 6.82
CA ILE A 298 2.12 7.53 5.66
C ILE A 298 1.99 6.01 5.55
N CYS A 299 1.74 5.52 4.34
CA CYS A 299 1.60 4.09 4.09
C CYS A 299 2.98 3.39 4.02
N GLU A 300 2.98 2.08 4.27
CA GLU A 300 4.20 1.25 4.25
C GLU A 300 4.95 1.32 2.92
N ASP A 301 4.26 1.42 1.79
CA ASP A 301 4.90 1.52 0.47
C ASP A 301 5.71 2.80 0.32
N CYS A 302 5.19 3.94 0.83
CA CYS A 302 5.89 5.21 0.83
C CYS A 302 7.03 5.26 1.84
N ILE A 303 6.93 4.49 2.93
CA ILE A 303 8.05 4.24 3.83
C ILE A 303 9.14 3.42 3.13
N ALA A 304 8.76 2.33 2.47
CA ALA A 304 9.67 1.40 1.82
C ALA A 304 10.40 2.04 0.62
N SER A 305 9.76 2.94 -0.11
CA SER A 305 10.40 3.66 -1.22
C SER A 305 11.44 4.68 -0.73
N GLY A 306 11.28 5.21 0.48
CA GLY A 306 12.10 6.30 1.03
C GLY A 306 11.97 7.63 0.27
N GLU A 307 11.01 7.74 -0.65
CA GLU A 307 10.81 8.95 -1.47
C GLU A 307 10.05 10.03 -0.70
N TYR A 308 9.12 9.62 0.18
CA TYR A 308 8.21 10.52 0.88
C TYR A 308 8.42 10.54 2.39
N SER A 309 9.34 9.73 2.90
CA SER A 309 9.64 9.67 4.32
C SER A 309 11.12 9.68 4.63
N GLU A 310 11.47 10.31 5.75
CA GLU A 310 12.80 10.23 6.34
C GLU A 310 12.70 9.82 7.80
N LYS A 311 13.60 8.95 8.25
CA LYS A 311 13.61 8.47 9.63
C LYS A 311 14.42 9.42 10.51
N CYS A 312 13.88 9.80 11.66
CA CYS A 312 14.61 10.49 12.72
C CYS A 312 15.79 9.62 13.15
N TRP A 313 17.00 10.15 13.10
CA TRP A 313 18.17 9.38 13.51
C TRP A 313 18.20 9.08 15.02
N LYS A 314 17.46 9.84 15.84
CA LYS A 314 17.44 9.74 17.31
C LYS A 314 16.28 8.87 17.82
N CYS A 315 15.02 9.21 17.50
CA CYS A 315 13.84 8.47 17.99
C CYS A 315 13.32 7.39 17.05
N GLU A 316 13.93 7.24 15.87
CA GLU A 316 13.53 6.26 14.87
C GLU A 316 12.11 6.42 14.28
N ARG A 317 11.41 7.52 14.58
CA ARG A 317 10.11 7.81 13.95
C ARG A 317 10.26 8.43 12.56
N TYR A 318 9.21 8.37 11.72
CA TYR A 318 9.24 8.87 10.35
C TYR A 318 8.73 10.31 10.24
N PHE A 319 9.27 11.09 9.31
CA PHE A 319 8.80 12.41 8.89
C PHE A 319 8.32 12.38 7.46
N CYS A 320 7.27 13.14 7.16
CA CYS A 320 6.65 13.16 5.86
C CYS A 320 6.87 14.52 5.18
N HIS A 321 7.45 14.50 3.98
CA HIS A 321 8.19 15.64 3.38
C HIS A 321 7.38 16.92 3.10
N GLU A 322 6.05 16.87 3.01
CA GLU A 322 5.27 18.01 2.47
C GLU A 322 4.55 18.88 3.51
N ASN A 323 4.23 18.35 4.69
CA ASN A 323 3.46 19.09 5.70
C ASN A 323 3.99 18.94 7.13
N CYS A 324 4.97 18.06 7.33
CA CYS A 324 5.57 17.83 8.63
C CYS A 324 6.94 18.50 8.59
N VAL A 325 7.06 19.63 9.28
CA VAL A 325 8.27 20.44 9.30
C VAL A 325 9.43 19.54 9.71
N LEU A 326 10.38 19.33 8.78
CA LEU A 326 11.66 18.74 9.11
C LEU A 326 12.41 19.79 9.93
N SER A 327 12.61 19.55 11.23
CA SER A 327 13.25 20.55 12.08
C SER A 327 14.67 20.82 11.65
N ASN A 328 15.45 19.77 11.35
CA ASN A 328 16.87 19.93 11.11
C ASN A 328 17.53 18.77 10.36
N ARG A 329 18.30 19.12 9.33
CA ARG A 329 19.21 18.20 8.62
C ARG A 329 20.65 18.54 8.96
N CYS A 330 21.41 17.56 9.43
CA CYS A 330 22.84 17.75 9.69
C CYS A 330 23.60 17.85 8.38
N ASP A 331 24.30 18.96 8.13
CA ASP A 331 24.98 19.20 6.87
C ASP A 331 26.17 18.28 6.64
N SER A 332 26.76 17.74 7.72
CA SER A 332 27.90 16.83 7.62
C SER A 332 27.49 15.39 7.31
N CYS A 333 26.50 14.82 8.02
CA CYS A 333 26.12 13.41 7.84
C CYS A 333 24.80 13.22 7.10
N LYS A 334 24.11 14.32 6.77
CA LYS A 334 22.81 14.36 6.08
C LYS A 334 21.67 13.63 6.80
N LYS A 335 21.83 13.32 8.09
CA LYS A 335 20.80 12.75 8.97
C LYS A 335 19.81 13.83 9.43
N ASN A 336 18.55 13.44 9.62
CA ASN A 336 17.44 14.32 10.01
C ASN A 336 16.92 14.03 11.42
N CYS A 337 16.47 15.05 12.13
CA CYS A 337 15.90 14.96 13.48
C CYS A 337 14.53 15.66 13.54
N CYS A 338 13.64 15.20 14.43
CA CYS A 338 12.39 15.92 14.73
C CYS A 338 12.63 17.12 15.62
N ASP A 339 11.68 18.06 15.54
CA ASP A 339 11.45 19.11 16.54
C ASP A 339 11.30 18.50 17.95
N ASP A 340 10.47 17.45 18.11
CA ASP A 340 10.29 16.77 19.41
C ASP A 340 11.60 16.27 20.03
N CYS A 341 12.54 15.80 19.19
CA CYS A 341 13.85 15.34 19.66
C CYS A 341 14.83 16.47 19.93
N GLU A 342 14.56 17.65 19.38
CA GLU A 342 15.31 18.89 19.56
C GLU A 342 14.88 19.59 20.86
N GLU A 343 13.58 19.69 21.15
CA GLU A 343 13.07 20.32 22.38
C GLU A 343 13.51 19.61 23.67
N GLU A 344 13.81 18.30 23.62
CA GLU A 344 14.41 17.59 24.76
C GLU A 344 15.82 18.09 25.13
N TYR A 345 16.48 18.82 24.23
CA TYR A 345 17.75 19.46 24.52
C TYR A 345 17.51 20.92 24.90
N GLU A 346 18.02 21.32 26.07
CA GLU A 346 18.11 22.74 26.46
C GLU A 346 18.97 23.59 25.49
N TYR A 347 19.54 23.00 24.43
CA TYR A 347 20.45 23.65 23.49
C TYR A 347 20.09 23.31 22.05
N ASP A 348 19.75 24.34 21.26
CA ASP A 348 19.56 24.26 19.81
C ASP A 348 20.78 23.60 19.14
N TRP A 349 20.56 22.87 18.04
CA TRP A 349 21.66 22.29 17.26
C TRP A 349 22.69 23.38 16.91
N PRO A 350 23.99 23.14 17.16
CA PRO A 350 25.01 24.12 16.86
C PRO A 350 25.00 24.41 15.36
N TYR A 351 24.67 25.65 15.01
CA TYR A 351 24.69 26.16 13.64
C TYR A 351 25.74 27.26 13.49
N CYS A 352 26.36 27.31 12.32
CA CYS A 352 27.31 28.35 11.96
C CYS A 352 26.53 29.59 11.54
N THR A 353 26.68 30.72 12.23
CA THR A 353 25.97 31.96 11.90
C THR A 353 26.41 32.56 10.57
N ASP A 354 27.56 32.16 10.04
CA ASP A 354 28.15 32.69 8.81
C ASP A 354 27.74 31.88 7.56
N CYS A 355 27.99 30.57 7.54
CA CYS A 355 27.62 29.71 6.41
C CYS A 355 26.22 29.06 6.52
N GLY A 356 25.60 29.09 7.70
CA GLY A 356 24.31 28.44 7.96
C GLY A 356 24.39 26.93 8.22
N ASP A 357 25.58 26.31 8.12
CA ASP A 357 25.75 24.88 8.33
C ASP A 357 25.27 24.46 9.73
N ARG A 358 24.53 23.35 9.81
CA ARG A 358 24.10 22.73 11.07
C ARG A 358 24.79 21.39 11.28
N PHE A 359 25.31 21.13 12.47
CA PHE A 359 25.88 19.83 12.82
C PHE A 359 25.10 19.18 13.96
N CYS A 360 24.77 17.90 13.81
CA CYS A 360 24.36 17.09 14.96
C CYS A 360 25.54 16.89 15.91
N ASP A 361 25.27 16.63 17.19
CA ASP A 361 26.29 16.50 18.24
C ASP A 361 27.41 15.53 17.86
N ASP A 362 27.08 14.33 17.38
CA ASP A 362 28.06 13.34 16.90
C ASP A 362 29.02 13.90 15.84
N CYS A 363 28.50 14.70 14.89
CA CYS A 363 29.31 15.28 13.83
C CYS A 363 30.13 16.45 14.34
N ASN A 364 29.54 17.24 15.24
CA ASN A 364 30.21 18.36 15.88
C ASN A 364 31.40 17.85 16.73
N GLU A 365 31.19 16.84 17.56
CA GLU A 365 32.25 16.20 18.34
C GLU A 365 33.35 15.59 17.46
N LYS A 366 32.97 14.85 16.39
CA LYS A 366 33.94 14.24 15.46
C LYS A 366 34.78 15.27 14.71
N LYS A 367 34.24 16.45 14.43
CA LYS A 367 34.97 17.54 13.77
C LYS A 367 36.01 18.21 14.69
N GLY A 368 35.85 18.10 16.01
CA GLY A 368 36.81 18.60 16.99
C GLY A 368 37.03 20.12 16.87
N THR A 369 38.21 20.57 16.45
CA THR A 369 38.50 22.00 16.25
C THR A 369 37.85 22.58 15.00
N ASP A 370 37.49 21.74 14.03
CA ASP A 370 36.80 22.14 12.80
C ASP A 370 35.28 22.23 13.03
N ALA A 371 34.82 21.89 14.25
CA ALA A 371 33.43 21.90 14.67
C ALA A 371 32.86 23.32 14.79
N ILE A 372 31.53 23.41 14.91
CA ILE A 372 30.86 24.64 15.30
C ILE A 372 31.05 24.82 16.80
N GLN A 373 31.66 25.94 17.17
CA GLN A 373 31.91 26.29 18.57
C GLN A 373 31.39 27.70 18.82
N ILE A 374 30.90 27.95 20.03
CA ILE A 374 30.51 29.30 20.47
C ILE A 374 31.74 30.00 21.05
N CYS A 375 31.92 31.26 20.71
CA CYS A 375 32.97 32.09 21.28
C CYS A 375 32.47 32.81 22.54
N ASP A 376 32.98 32.47 23.72
CA ASP A 376 32.58 33.06 25.02
C ASP A 376 32.71 34.59 25.10
N GLY A 377 33.49 35.21 24.22
CA GLY A 377 33.70 36.66 24.26
C GLY A 377 32.76 37.46 23.36
N CYS A 378 32.12 36.84 22.36
CA CYS A 378 31.20 37.53 21.45
C CYS A 378 29.93 36.73 21.12
N ASP A 379 29.73 35.61 21.81
CA ASP A 379 28.61 34.67 21.67
C ASP A 379 28.33 34.20 20.23
N THR A 380 29.33 34.31 19.35
CA THR A 380 29.18 33.94 17.94
C THR A 380 29.53 32.46 17.73
N SER A 381 28.61 31.73 17.12
CA SER A 381 28.76 30.32 16.75
C SER A 381 29.27 30.20 15.32
N CYS A 382 30.49 29.69 15.12
CA CYS A 382 31.06 29.51 13.78
C CYS A 382 31.75 28.16 13.65
N CYS A 383 31.69 27.57 12.46
CA CYS A 383 32.56 26.46 12.09
C CYS A 383 34.03 26.93 11.96
N GLY A 384 34.97 25.97 12.00
CA GLY A 384 36.39 26.28 11.94
C GLY A 384 36.81 27.08 10.71
N ASP A 385 36.26 26.74 9.53
CA ASP A 385 36.61 27.38 8.26
C ASP A 385 36.10 28.84 8.19
N CYS A 386 34.84 29.10 8.51
CA CYS A 386 34.28 30.45 8.60
C CYS A 386 35.04 31.30 9.61
N ARG A 387 35.37 30.72 10.78
CA ARG A 387 36.14 31.42 11.80
C ARG A 387 37.53 31.83 11.31
N VAL A 388 38.22 30.94 10.58
CA VAL A 388 39.51 31.25 9.97
C VAL A 388 39.38 32.38 8.94
N SER A 389 38.34 32.35 8.11
CA SER A 389 38.07 33.41 7.12
C SER A 389 37.84 34.77 7.79
N ILE A 390 36.95 34.83 8.78
CA ILE A 390 36.67 36.05 9.57
C ILE A 390 37.95 36.59 10.22
N CYS A 391 38.83 35.70 10.73
CA CYS A 391 40.09 36.11 11.34
C CYS A 391 41.13 36.63 10.32
N LYS A 392 41.06 36.19 9.05
CA LYS A 392 41.97 36.62 7.98
C LYS A 392 41.59 37.96 7.38
N GLU A 393 40.31 38.32 7.36
CA GLU A 393 39.87 39.61 6.83
C GLU A 393 40.43 40.76 7.68
N GLU A 394 41.24 41.63 7.05
CA GLU A 394 42.10 42.61 7.74
C GLU A 394 41.33 43.80 8.35
N GLU A 395 40.03 43.96 8.04
CA GLU A 395 39.26 45.17 8.38
C GLU A 395 38.28 45.01 9.55
N SER A 396 38.14 43.82 10.13
CA SER A 396 37.34 43.63 11.35
C SER A 396 38.13 44.13 12.57
N ASN A 397 37.93 45.39 12.95
CA ASN A 397 38.55 46.03 14.13
C ASN A 397 37.99 45.56 15.47
N GLU A 398 37.12 44.54 15.49
CA GLU A 398 36.54 43.94 16.71
C GLU A 398 36.76 42.41 16.72
N LYS A 399 37.98 41.97 16.42
CA LYS A 399 38.36 40.56 16.61
C LYS A 399 38.34 40.23 18.09
N CYS A 400 37.28 39.55 18.53
CA CYS A 400 37.18 39.03 19.88
C CYS A 400 38.35 38.06 20.15
N GLY A 401 39.04 38.24 21.29
CA GLY A 401 40.18 37.42 21.68
C GLY A 401 39.86 35.93 21.75
N GLY A 402 38.62 35.57 22.08
CA GLY A 402 38.14 34.18 22.06
C GLY A 402 38.14 33.56 20.66
N CYS A 403 37.66 34.28 19.64
CA CYS A 403 37.66 33.79 18.25
C CYS A 403 39.08 33.48 17.78
N PHE A 404 40.05 34.32 18.15
CA PHE A 404 41.45 34.12 17.78
C PHE A 404 42.07 32.88 18.47
N GLN A 405 41.73 32.64 19.74
CA GLN A 405 42.19 31.45 20.46
C GLN A 405 41.68 30.17 19.79
N LEU A 406 40.43 30.18 19.32
CA LEU A 406 39.83 29.03 18.64
C LEU A 406 40.35 28.86 17.20
N ALA A 407 40.66 29.96 16.49
CA ALA A 407 41.23 29.92 15.14
C ALA A 407 42.72 29.52 15.11
N GLY A 408 43.46 29.79 16.18
CA GLY A 408 44.91 29.60 16.24
C GLY A 408 45.40 28.19 15.85
N PRO A 409 44.86 27.10 16.44
CA PRO A 409 45.21 25.74 16.05
C PRO A 409 44.96 25.43 14.57
N LEU A 410 43.87 25.97 14.00
CA LEU A 410 43.49 25.77 12.60
C LEU A 410 44.46 26.49 11.65
N LEU A 411 44.74 27.76 11.93
CA LEU A 411 45.74 28.54 11.20
C LEU A 411 47.13 27.88 11.25
N LEU A 412 47.50 27.28 12.38
CA LEU A 412 48.76 26.54 12.50
C LEU A 412 48.77 25.27 11.65
N LYS A 413 47.66 24.53 11.60
CA LYS A 413 47.48 23.34 10.75
C LYS A 413 47.55 23.71 9.27
N GLU A 414 46.86 24.78 8.85
CA GLU A 414 46.93 25.31 7.48
C GLU A 414 48.35 25.75 7.12
N ASN A 415 49.04 26.49 8.00
CA ASN A 415 50.41 26.93 7.75
C ASN A 415 51.36 25.73 7.59
N LYS A 416 51.22 24.68 8.42
CA LYS A 416 51.99 23.43 8.25
C LYS A 416 51.71 22.75 6.90
N LYS A 417 50.45 22.74 6.44
CA LYS A 417 50.07 22.21 5.11
C LYS A 417 50.72 23.03 3.99
N VAL A 418 50.59 24.36 4.03
CA VAL A 418 51.20 25.28 3.06
C VAL A 418 52.73 25.17 3.07
N GLN A 419 53.36 24.97 4.23
CA GLN A 419 54.80 24.72 4.31
C GLN A 419 55.19 23.42 3.61
N LYS A 420 54.42 22.35 3.80
CA LYS A 420 54.64 21.07 3.11
C LYS A 420 54.49 21.21 1.59
N GLU A 421 53.40 21.82 1.12
CA GLU A 421 53.17 22.08 -0.30
C GLU A 421 54.30 22.95 -0.89
N ASN A 422 54.74 23.98 -0.18
CA ASN A 422 55.90 24.79 -0.58
C ASN A 422 57.19 23.98 -0.66
N THR A 423 57.41 22.98 0.20
CA THR A 423 58.58 22.10 0.10
C THR A 423 58.51 21.16 -1.09
N GLU A 424 57.32 20.64 -1.41
CA GLU A 424 57.08 19.79 -2.59
C GLU A 424 57.29 20.60 -3.88
N VAL A 425 56.68 21.78 -3.99
CA VAL A 425 56.88 22.71 -5.12
C VAL A 425 58.33 23.14 -5.27
N LYS A 426 59.07 23.34 -4.16
CA LYS A 426 60.52 23.62 -4.22
C LYS A 426 61.31 22.42 -4.76
N ALA A 427 60.95 21.20 -4.40
CA ALA A 427 61.58 19.99 -4.91
C ALA A 427 61.32 19.80 -6.41
N GLU A 428 60.07 19.97 -6.86
CA GLU A 428 59.70 19.92 -8.28
C GLU A 428 60.45 20.98 -9.09
N ASN A 429 60.50 22.22 -8.59
CA ASN A 429 61.27 23.29 -9.22
C ASN A 429 62.76 22.97 -9.33
N LYS A 430 63.33 22.24 -8.36
CA LYS A 430 64.71 21.76 -8.43
C LYS A 430 64.86 20.72 -9.54
N THR A 431 63.99 19.71 -9.59
CA THR A 431 63.99 18.69 -10.65
C THR A 431 63.85 19.30 -12.04
N LEU A 432 62.94 20.27 -12.23
CA LEU A 432 62.77 20.99 -13.49
C LEU A 432 64.04 21.78 -13.87
N LYS A 433 64.70 22.43 -12.90
CA LYS A 433 65.98 23.11 -13.15
C LYS A 433 67.07 22.13 -13.60
N ASP A 434 67.16 20.95 -13.00
CA ASP A 434 68.12 19.91 -13.37
C ASP A 434 67.85 19.38 -14.79
N GLN A 435 66.57 19.15 -15.15
CA GLN A 435 66.16 18.78 -16.50
C GLN A 435 66.50 19.85 -17.54
N ILE A 436 66.25 21.12 -17.23
CA ILE A 436 66.65 22.26 -18.08
C ILE A 436 68.17 22.29 -18.26
N GLY A 437 68.93 21.98 -17.21
CA GLY A 437 70.39 21.82 -17.29
C GLY A 437 70.80 20.74 -18.29
N GLY A 438 70.25 19.52 -18.15
CA GLY A 438 70.55 18.41 -19.07
C GLY A 438 70.19 18.71 -20.54
N LEU A 439 69.07 19.40 -20.78
CA LEU A 439 68.70 19.85 -22.12
C LEU A 439 69.68 20.88 -22.70
N LYS A 440 70.22 21.78 -21.87
CA LYS A 440 71.25 22.74 -22.31
C LYS A 440 72.55 22.03 -22.68
N ASP A 441 72.98 21.05 -21.88
CA ASP A 441 74.18 20.26 -22.16
C ASP A 441 74.04 19.46 -23.45
N TYR A 442 72.88 18.81 -23.64
CA TYR A 442 72.56 18.11 -24.88
C TYR A 442 72.56 19.03 -26.10
N ASN A 443 71.99 20.23 -25.98
CA ASN A 443 72.01 21.23 -27.05
C ASN A 443 73.45 21.68 -27.39
N ASN A 444 74.30 21.88 -26.39
CA ASN A 444 75.72 22.19 -26.60
C ASN A 444 76.45 21.06 -27.32
N PHE A 445 76.22 19.80 -26.92
CA PHE A 445 76.75 18.63 -27.62
C PHE A 445 76.33 18.61 -29.10
N LEU A 446 75.05 18.83 -29.40
CA LEU A 446 74.56 18.90 -30.78
C LEU A 446 75.23 20.03 -31.58
N LYS A 447 75.46 21.19 -30.97
CA LYS A 447 76.20 22.30 -31.60
C LYS A 447 77.63 21.92 -31.92
N GLU A 448 78.31 21.18 -31.05
CA GLU A 448 79.67 20.69 -31.32
C GLU A 448 79.69 19.67 -32.46
N GLN A 449 78.77 18.69 -32.44
CA GLN A 449 78.63 17.73 -33.55
C GLN A 449 78.39 18.45 -34.88
N LEU A 450 77.56 19.49 -34.89
CA LEU A 450 77.32 20.30 -36.08
C LEU A 450 78.60 21.00 -36.56
N ARG A 451 79.39 21.59 -35.66
CA ARG A 451 80.69 22.18 -36.01
C ARG A 451 81.64 21.16 -36.62
N TRP A 452 81.75 19.96 -36.03
CA TRP A 452 82.57 18.89 -36.56
C TRP A 452 82.13 18.45 -37.96
N ALA A 453 80.82 18.36 -38.20
CA ALA A 453 80.27 18.05 -39.51
C ALA A 453 80.64 19.13 -40.55
N GLN A 454 80.52 20.41 -40.18
CA GLN A 454 80.89 21.54 -41.06
C GLN A 454 82.39 21.53 -41.41
N VAL A 455 83.28 21.27 -40.44
CA VAL A 455 84.73 21.15 -40.68
C VAL A 455 85.04 20.00 -41.64
N LYS A 456 84.40 18.83 -41.44
CA LYS A 456 84.54 17.69 -42.35
C LYS A 456 84.10 18.02 -43.77
N GLU A 457 83.02 18.77 -43.93
CA GLU A 457 82.51 19.17 -45.24
C GLU A 457 83.45 20.16 -45.93
N GLN A 458 84.00 21.14 -45.20
CA GLN A 458 85.01 22.06 -45.73
C GLN A 458 86.30 21.34 -46.14
N SER A 459 86.70 20.28 -45.43
CA SER A 459 87.90 19.50 -45.76
C SER A 459 87.75 18.63 -47.02
N ARG A 460 86.52 18.42 -47.50
CA ARG A 460 86.21 17.65 -48.72
C ARG A 460 86.12 18.52 -49.97
N LYS A 461 85.98 19.84 -49.81
CA LYS A 461 86.00 20.84 -50.89
C LYS A 461 87.43 21.30 -51.09
#